data_AF-A0A559JWW1-F1
#
_entry.id   AF-A0A559JWW1-F1
#
_cell.length_a   1.000
_cell.length_b   1.000
_cell.length_c   1.000
_cell.angle_alpha   90.00
_cell.angle_beta   90.00
_cell.angle_gamma   90.00
#
_symmetry.space_group_name_H-M   'P 1'
#
loop_
_entity.id
_entity.type
_entity.pdbx_description
1 polymer ?
#
loop_
_entity_poly.entity_id
_entity_poly.type
_entity_poly.pdbx_seq_one_letter_code
_entity_poly.pdbx_strand_id
1 'polypeptide(L)'
;MGNQPNARADKPRTLTIVQILLYAAAVLNIANGFISFASTDMLKKLLSAAMVLFGIAALLVASRLSIPKVVHLRAAIVLSSVLLVLRIAEYAVWHNIGFLLGAILPILVIWRLNDSDVKTWFKS
;
A
#
# COMPACT_ATOMS: atom_id res chain seq x y z
N MET A 1 33.49 24.41 -19.70
CA MET A 1 32.93 23.44 -18.73
C MET A 1 31.72 24.08 -18.07
N GLY A 2 30.52 23.84 -18.61
CA GLY A 2 29.28 24.36 -18.03
C GLY A 2 28.81 23.41 -16.93
N ASN A 3 28.69 23.92 -15.70
CA ASN A 3 28.14 23.19 -14.56
C ASN A 3 26.72 22.70 -14.90
N GLN A 4 26.54 21.38 -15.01
CA GLN A 4 25.20 20.82 -15.04
C GLN A 4 24.53 21.10 -13.70
N PRO A 5 23.33 21.70 -13.66
CA PRO A 5 22.58 21.73 -12.43
C PRO A 5 22.23 20.29 -12.10
N ASN A 6 22.71 19.79 -10.96
CA ASN A 6 22.11 18.64 -10.31
C ASN A 6 20.67 19.03 -9.98
N ALA A 7 19.77 18.84 -10.95
CA ALA A 7 18.35 18.85 -10.72
C ALA A 7 18.10 17.68 -9.77
N ARG A 8 18.10 17.96 -8.46
CA ARG A 8 17.34 17.16 -7.52
C ARG A 8 15.93 17.17 -8.09
N ALA A 9 15.57 16.12 -8.83
CA ALA A 9 14.24 15.96 -9.35
C ALA A 9 13.33 15.96 -8.12
N ASP A 10 12.62 17.07 -7.92
CA ASP A 10 11.74 17.22 -6.78
C ASP A 10 10.73 16.07 -6.83
N LYS A 11 10.63 15.36 -5.71
CA LYS A 11 9.76 14.20 -5.59
C LYS A 11 8.34 14.59 -6.06
N PRO A 12 7.75 13.87 -7.04
CA PRO A 12 6.44 14.21 -7.55
C PRO A 12 5.41 14.28 -6.43
N ARG A 13 4.57 15.32 -6.40
CA ARG A 13 3.50 15.46 -5.40
C ARG A 13 2.58 14.23 -5.38
N THR A 14 2.33 13.65 -6.56
CA THR A 14 1.60 12.40 -6.74
C THR A 14 2.23 11.23 -5.97
N LEU A 15 3.56 11.12 -5.94
CA LEU A 15 4.26 10.07 -5.19
C LEU A 15 4.11 10.25 -3.67
N THR A 16 4.12 11.49 -3.19
CA THR A 16 3.85 11.79 -1.77
C THR A 16 2.42 11.41 -1.39
N ILE A 17 1.44 11.70 -2.25
CA ILE A 17 0.05 11.27 -2.04
C ILE A 17 -0.04 9.75 -1.97
N VAL A 18 0.60 9.03 -2.91
CA VAL A 18 0.65 7.57 -2.89
C VAL A 18 1.24 7.04 -1.59
N GLN A 19 2.35 7.61 -1.10
CA GLN A 19 2.94 7.19 0.17
C GLN A 19 1.98 7.38 1.34
N ILE A 20 1.29 8.52 1.43
CA ILE A 20 0.31 8.79 2.49
C ILE A 20 -0.83 7.76 2.42
N LEU A 21 -1.35 7.48 1.23
CA LEU A 21 -2.41 6.49 1.03
C LEU A 21 -1.94 5.07 1.40
N LEU A 22 -0.71 4.71 1.05
CA LEU A 22 -0.14 3.39 1.38
C LEU A 22 0.07 3.26 2.90
N TYR A 23 0.54 4.31 3.57
CA TYR A 23 0.65 4.34 5.03
C TYR A 23 -0.72 4.20 5.71
N ALA A 24 -1.73 4.95 5.26
CA ALA A 24 -3.08 4.84 5.80
C ALA A 24 -3.65 3.42 5.60
N ALA A 25 -3.49 2.86 4.40
CA ALA A 25 -3.91 1.49 4.11
C ALA A 25 -3.22 0.48 5.02
N ALA A 26 -1.91 0.62 5.22
CA ALA A 26 -1.12 -0.25 6.07
C ALA A 26 -1.57 -0.20 7.54
N VAL A 27 -1.72 1.00 8.10
CA VAL A 27 -2.16 1.19 9.49
C VAL A 27 -3.54 0.56 9.71
N LEU A 28 -4.50 0.81 8.81
CA LEU A 28 -5.81 0.19 8.90
C LEU A 28 -5.74 -1.33 8.77
N ASN A 29 -4.79 -1.87 7.99
CA ASN A 29 -4.69 -3.32 7.80
C ASN A 29 -4.14 -4.00 9.05
N ILE A 30 -3.14 -3.38 9.66
CA ILE A 30 -2.56 -3.83 10.92
C ILE A 30 -3.58 -3.72 12.05
N ALA A 31 -4.24 -2.57 12.21
CA ALA A 31 -5.22 -2.35 13.27
C ALA A 31 -6.36 -3.38 13.19
N ASN A 32 -6.91 -3.59 11.99
CA ASN A 32 -7.98 -4.57 11.81
C ASN A 32 -7.49 -6.01 12.04
N GLY A 33 -6.30 -6.36 11.56
CA GLY A 33 -5.70 -7.66 11.85
C GLY A 33 -5.58 -7.92 13.36
N PHE A 34 -5.15 -6.93 14.15
CA PHE A 34 -5.11 -7.07 15.61
C PHE A 34 -6.49 -7.20 16.25
N ILE A 35 -7.48 -6.39 15.83
CA ILE A 35 -8.86 -6.49 16.34
C ILE A 35 -9.46 -7.86 16.03
N SER A 36 -9.22 -8.37 14.83
CA SER A 36 -9.75 -9.64 14.33
C SER A 36 -9.05 -10.88 14.92
N PHE A 37 -7.83 -10.72 15.48
CA PHE A 37 -7.04 -11.83 16.05
C PHE A 37 -7.70 -12.50 17.27
N ALA A 38 -8.60 -11.80 17.96
CA ALA A 38 -9.35 -12.34 19.10
C ALA A 38 -10.36 -13.44 18.72
N SER A 39 -10.59 -13.70 17.43
CA SER A 39 -11.50 -14.76 16.98
C SER A 39 -10.98 -16.16 17.32
N THR A 40 -11.87 -17.08 17.69
CA THR A 40 -11.54 -18.50 17.93
C THR A 40 -11.39 -19.32 16.64
N ASP A 41 -11.93 -18.83 15.53
CA ASP A 41 -11.90 -19.49 14.23
C ASP A 41 -10.49 -19.42 13.61
N MET A 42 -9.97 -20.57 13.19
CA MET A 42 -8.63 -20.69 12.63
C MET A 42 -8.45 -19.94 11.31
N LEU A 43 -9.49 -19.91 10.45
CA LEU A 43 -9.46 -19.14 9.21
C LEU A 43 -9.34 -17.63 9.50
N LYS A 44 -10.10 -17.15 10.48
CA LYS A 44 -10.09 -15.75 10.91
C LYS A 44 -8.73 -15.35 11.51
N LYS A 45 -8.11 -16.23 12.29
CA LYS A 45 -6.74 -16.01 12.81
C LYS A 45 -5.70 -15.93 11.70
N LEU A 46 -5.74 -16.84 10.74
CA LEU A 46 -4.79 -16.86 9.63
C LEU A 46 -4.92 -15.59 8.77
N LEU A 47 -6.14 -15.19 8.46
CA LEU A 47 -6.43 -13.97 7.71
C LEU A 47 -5.96 -12.72 8.47
N SER A 48 -6.21 -12.67 9.79
CA SER A 48 -5.71 -11.60 10.66
C SER A 48 -4.18 -11.49 10.67
N ALA A 49 -3.48 -12.62 10.78
CA ALA A 49 -2.02 -12.66 10.72
C ALA A 49 -1.49 -12.20 9.35
N ALA A 50 -2.11 -12.64 8.25
CA ALA A 50 -1.78 -12.19 6.90
C ALA A 50 -1.95 -10.66 6.77
N MET A 51 -3.04 -10.10 7.28
CA MET A 51 -3.28 -8.66 7.25
C MET A 51 -2.19 -7.86 7.98
N VAL A 52 -1.77 -8.32 9.16
CA VAL A 52 -0.68 -7.67 9.89
C VAL A 52 0.63 -7.75 9.10
N LEU A 53 0.98 -8.94 8.58
CA LEU A 53 2.21 -9.13 7.79
C LEU A 53 2.25 -8.25 6.54
N PHE A 54 1.18 -8.26 5.73
CA PHE A 54 1.10 -7.45 4.52
C PHE A 54 0.97 -5.95 4.83
N GLY A 55 0.38 -5.58 5.97
CA GLY A 55 0.38 -4.21 6.46
C GLY A 55 1.78 -3.72 6.81
N ILE A 56 2.59 -4.53 7.50
CA ILE A 56 4.00 -4.20 7.78
C ILE A 56 4.80 -4.09 6.47
N ALA A 57 4.61 -5.03 5.54
CA ALA A 57 5.24 -4.96 4.22
C ALA A 57 4.88 -3.65 3.50
N ALA A 58 3.64 -3.18 3.63
CA ALA A 58 3.19 -1.92 3.04
C ALA A 58 3.84 -0.69 3.69
N LEU A 59 4.05 -0.68 5.01
CA LEU A 59 4.86 0.36 5.67
C LEU A 59 6.29 0.41 5.11
N LEU A 60 6.91 -0.76 4.92
CA LEU A 60 8.27 -0.85 4.38
C LEU A 60 8.34 -0.37 2.93
N VAL A 61 7.36 -0.74 2.09
CA VAL A 61 7.30 -0.27 0.70
C VAL A 61 7.01 1.24 0.65
N ALA A 62 6.11 1.75 1.48
CA ALA A 62 5.80 3.18 1.55
C ALA A 62 7.05 4.01 1.90
N SER A 63 7.80 3.59 2.93
CA SER A 63 9.01 4.30 3.37
C SER A 63 10.11 4.31 2.31
N ARG A 64 10.17 3.28 1.45
CA ARG A 64 11.16 3.15 0.38
C ARG A 64 10.68 3.63 -0.98
N LEU A 65 9.42 4.05 -1.12
CA LEU A 65 8.82 4.44 -2.40
C LEU A 65 9.50 5.67 -3.04
N SER A 66 10.17 6.50 -2.23
CA SER A 66 10.95 7.65 -2.72
C SER A 66 12.30 7.27 -3.33
N ILE A 67 12.69 5.99 -3.28
CA ILE A 67 13.98 5.50 -3.78
C ILE A 67 13.70 4.54 -4.96
N PRO A 68 13.68 5.04 -6.22
CA PRO A 68 13.28 4.25 -7.38
C PRO A 68 14.20 3.04 -7.65
N LYS A 69 15.46 3.08 -7.20
CA LYS A 69 16.40 1.94 -7.29
C LYS A 69 16.05 0.78 -6.35
N VAL A 70 15.33 1.04 -5.27
CA VAL A 70 15.05 0.05 -4.21
C VAL A 70 13.65 -0.53 -4.34
N VAL A 71 12.67 0.26 -4.78
CA VAL A 71 11.29 -0.20 -4.96
C VAL A 71 10.92 -0.10 -6.43
N HIS A 72 10.57 -1.24 -7.02
CA HIS A 72 10.02 -1.26 -8.37
C HIS A 72 8.53 -0.89 -8.33
N LEU A 73 8.07 -0.09 -9.28
CA LEU A 73 6.66 0.26 -9.45
C LEU A 73 5.75 -0.98 -9.40
N ARG A 74 6.18 -2.09 -10.02
CA ARG A 74 5.46 -3.37 -10.00
C ARG A 74 5.28 -3.92 -8.59
N ALA A 75 6.28 -3.82 -7.72
CA ALA A 75 6.19 -4.32 -6.35
C ALA A 75 5.15 -3.54 -5.54
N ALA A 76 5.10 -2.21 -5.71
CA ALA A 76 4.09 -1.37 -5.07
C ALA A 76 2.67 -1.72 -5.58
N ILE A 77 2.48 -1.88 -6.88
CA ILE A 77 1.18 -2.28 -7.47
C ILE A 77 0.75 -3.66 -6.98
N VAL A 78 1.64 -4.64 -6.98
CA VAL A 78 1.36 -6.01 -6.51
C VAL A 78 0.96 -5.96 -5.04
N LEU A 79 1.71 -5.25 -4.20
CA LEU A 79 1.40 -5.17 -2.78
C LEU A 79 0.05 -4.48 -2.52
N SER A 80 -0.25 -3.39 -3.22
CA SER A 80 -1.58 -2.75 -3.12
C SER A 80 -2.70 -3.67 -3.60
N SER A 81 -2.45 -4.48 -4.62
CA SER A 81 -3.42 -5.49 -5.09
C SER A 81 -3.65 -6.58 -4.04
N VAL A 82 -2.59 -7.04 -3.38
CA VAL A 82 -2.71 -8.01 -2.27
C VAL A 82 -3.50 -7.42 -1.10
N LEU A 83 -3.22 -6.17 -0.72
CA LEU A 83 -4.01 -5.48 0.31
C LEU A 83 -5.49 -5.40 -0.06
N LEU A 84 -5.81 -5.09 -1.31
CA LEU A 84 -7.20 -5.07 -1.80
C LEU A 84 -7.88 -6.45 -1.67
N VAL A 85 -7.20 -7.51 -2.10
CA VAL A 85 -7.73 -8.89 -2.00
C VAL A 85 -7.97 -9.28 -0.54
N LEU A 86 -7.04 -8.96 0.35
CA LEU A 86 -7.21 -9.22 1.79
C LEU A 86 -8.42 -8.49 2.36
N ARG A 87 -8.72 -7.27 1.89
CA ARG A 87 -9.93 -6.53 2.30
C ARG A 87 -11.22 -7.18 1.83
N ILE A 88 -11.25 -7.69 0.60
CA ILE A 88 -12.41 -8.41 0.08
C ILE A 88 -12.62 -9.71 0.87
N ALA A 89 -11.53 -10.44 1.16
CA ALA A 89 -11.58 -11.66 1.98
C ALA A 89 -12.06 -11.36 3.41
N GLU A 90 -11.57 -10.27 4.02
CA GLU A 90 -12.02 -9.82 5.34
C GLU A 90 -13.52 -9.47 5.32
N TYR A 91 -13.99 -8.74 4.32
CA TYR A 91 -15.42 -8.49 4.17
C TYR A 91 -16.23 -9.80 4.02
N ALA A 92 -15.77 -10.74 3.19
CA ALA A 92 -16.46 -12.01 3.00
C ALA A 92 -16.54 -12.86 4.28
N VAL A 93 -15.55 -12.75 5.18
CA VAL A 93 -15.50 -13.55 6.40
C VAL A 93 -16.24 -12.89 7.58
N TRP A 94 -16.22 -11.55 7.67
CA TRP A 94 -16.86 -10.82 8.78
C TRP A 94 -18.17 -10.09 8.41
N HIS A 95 -18.51 -9.99 7.13
CA HIS A 95 -19.72 -9.33 6.60
C HIS A 95 -19.94 -7.88 7.08
N ASN A 96 -18.87 -7.21 7.50
CA ASN A 96 -18.94 -5.86 8.05
C ASN A 96 -18.53 -4.82 6.99
N ILE A 97 -19.46 -3.91 6.69
CA ILE A 97 -19.31 -2.87 5.66
C ILE A 97 -18.13 -1.93 5.92
N GLY A 98 -17.74 -1.75 7.19
CA GLY A 98 -16.58 -0.94 7.58
C GLY A 98 -15.26 -1.48 7.03
N PHE A 99 -15.16 -2.79 6.80
CA PHE A 99 -14.01 -3.41 6.16
C PHE A 99 -13.97 -3.15 4.64
N LEU A 100 -15.14 -3.00 4.02
CA LEU A 100 -15.26 -2.67 2.59
C LEU A 100 -14.78 -1.23 2.31
N LEU A 101 -15.03 -0.29 3.22
CA LEU A 101 -14.48 1.07 3.12
C LEU A 101 -12.95 1.07 3.13
N GLY A 102 -12.33 0.11 3.83
CA GLY A 102 -10.88 -0.11 3.81
C GLY A 102 -10.32 -0.52 2.46
N ALA A 103 -11.14 -1.01 1.51
CA ALA A 103 -10.74 -1.37 0.15
C ALA A 103 -10.54 -0.14 -0.77
N ILE A 104 -11.14 1.01 -0.43
CA ILE A 104 -11.05 2.25 -1.22
C ILE A 104 -9.60 2.73 -1.31
N LEU A 105 -8.86 2.65 -0.20
CA LEU A 105 -7.47 3.12 -0.14
C LEU A 105 -6.54 2.35 -1.10
N PRO A 106 -6.49 1.01 -1.11
CA PRO A 106 -5.77 0.25 -2.12
C PRO A 106 -6.14 0.61 -3.55
N ILE A 107 -7.42 0.83 -3.85
CA ILE A 107 -7.89 1.22 -5.20
C ILE A 107 -7.29 2.58 -5.59
N LEU A 108 -7.37 3.57 -4.70
CA LEU A 108 -6.80 4.90 -4.93
C LEU A 108 -5.28 4.86 -5.12
N VAL A 109 -4.59 4.00 -4.37
CA VAL A 109 -3.15 3.78 -4.53
C VAL A 109 -2.84 3.22 -5.91
N ILE A 110 -3.51 2.15 -6.34
CA ILE A 110 -3.28 1.53 -7.66
C ILE A 110 -3.54 2.54 -8.77
N TRP A 111 -4.64 3.29 -8.67
CA TRP A 111 -4.99 4.33 -9.62
C TRP A 111 -3.91 5.41 -9.71
N ARG A 112 -3.41 5.91 -8.57
CA ARG A 112 -2.34 6.92 -8.54
C ARG A 112 -0.97 6.40 -8.94
N LEU A 113 -0.66 5.13 -8.70
CA LEU A 113 0.56 4.49 -9.19
C LEU A 113 0.55 4.33 -10.72
N ASN A 114 -0.64 4.32 -11.36
CA ASN A 114 -0.78 4.19 -12.80
C ASN A 114 -0.60 5.54 -13.56
N ASP A 115 -0.44 6.64 -12.83
CA ASP A 115 -0.23 7.99 -13.38
C ASP A 115 1.09 8.08 -14.18
N SER A 116 1.10 8.87 -15.26
CA SER A 116 2.26 9.02 -16.15
C SER A 116 3.45 9.65 -15.43
N ASP A 117 3.20 10.57 -14.50
CA ASP A 117 4.25 11.24 -13.73
C ASP A 117 5.00 10.26 -12.82
N VAL A 118 4.25 9.37 -12.18
CA VAL A 118 4.79 8.32 -11.30
C VAL A 118 5.55 7.29 -12.13
N LYS A 119 5.01 6.87 -13.26
CA LYS A 119 5.70 5.95 -14.18
C LYS A 119 7.02 6.51 -14.68
N THR A 120 7.08 7.80 -14.97
CA THR A 120 8.31 8.47 -15.41
C THR A 120 9.33 8.52 -14.29
N TRP A 121 8.91 8.84 -13.06
CA TRP A 121 9.78 8.81 -11.87
C TRP A 121 10.47 7.45 -11.64
N PHE A 122 9.77 6.34 -11.85
CA PHE A 122 10.36 5.00 -11.70
C PHE A 122 11.18 4.52 -12.91
N LYS A 123 11.20 5.29 -14.00
CA LYS A 123 12.03 5.02 -15.20
C LYS A 123 13.32 5.84 -15.23
N SER A 124 13.39 6.92 -14.44
CA SER A 124 14.58 7.77 -14.25
C SER A 124 15.59 7.15 -13.29
#